data_AF-A0A6J4U875-F1
#
_entry.id   AF-A0A6J4U875-F1
#
_cell.length_a   1.000
_cell.length_b   1.000
_cell.length_c   1.000
_cell.angle_alpha   90.00
_cell.angle_beta   90.00
_cell.angle_gamma   90.00
#
_symmetry.space_group_name_H-M   'P 1'
#
loop_
_entity.id
_entity.type
_entity.pdbx_description
1 polymer ?
#
loop_
_entity_poly.entity_id
_entity_poly.type
_entity_poly.pdbx_seq_one_letter_code
_entity_poly.pdbx_strand_id
1 'polypeptide(L)'
;MGAKGHGDARPSHHHPPSALDEFLRLFLTSLASRPDGYRPAADGAALAAEHGWPEAFSQAMFDSAFGRRLIEPYQPRPKLVRWRISRRGREWLADATTAEPPVAQSTT
;
A
#
# COMPACT_ATOMS: atom_id res chain seq x y z
N MET A 1 38.33 -19.18 -19.22
CA MET A 1 37.76 -18.78 -17.91
C MET A 1 36.58 -17.87 -18.19
N GLY A 2 35.35 -18.38 -18.14
CA GLY A 2 34.14 -17.61 -18.44
C GLY A 2 33.17 -17.70 -17.28
N ALA A 3 32.88 -16.57 -16.65
CA ALA A 3 31.95 -16.46 -15.54
C ALA A 3 30.51 -16.69 -16.05
N LYS A 4 29.87 -17.78 -15.63
CA LYS A 4 28.43 -17.97 -15.78
C LYS A 4 27.73 -17.21 -14.64
N GLY A 5 27.22 -16.03 -14.95
CA GLY A 5 26.28 -15.31 -14.10
C GLY A 5 24.97 -16.07 -14.02
N HIS A 6 24.66 -16.64 -12.86
CA HIS A 6 23.31 -17.09 -12.54
C HIS A 6 22.48 -15.85 -12.18
N GLY A 7 21.81 -15.29 -13.20
CA GLY A 7 20.68 -14.41 -13.00
C GLY A 7 19.53 -15.24 -12.47
N ASP A 8 19.45 -15.38 -11.15
CA ASP A 8 18.31 -15.96 -10.46
C ASP A 8 17.13 -14.98 -10.61
N ALA A 9 16.40 -15.12 -11.71
CA ALA A 9 15.15 -14.45 -11.94
C ALA A 9 14.15 -14.96 -10.90
N ARG A 10 14.16 -14.34 -9.73
CA ARG A 10 13.19 -14.61 -8.69
C ARG A 10 11.80 -14.48 -9.31
N PRO A 11 10.95 -15.51 -9.24
CA PRO A 11 9.57 -15.38 -9.69
C PRO A 11 8.93 -14.28 -8.84
N SER A 12 8.59 -13.16 -9.49
CA SER A 12 7.68 -12.18 -8.94
C SER A 12 6.39 -12.92 -8.66
N HIS A 13 6.15 -13.26 -7.38
CA HIS A 13 4.88 -13.84 -6.97
C HIS A 13 3.80 -12.77 -7.16
N HIS A 14 3.27 -12.73 -8.38
CA HIS A 14 2.06 -12.00 -8.73
C HIS A 14 0.92 -12.68 -7.97
N HIS A 15 0.67 -12.17 -6.76
CA HIS A 15 -0.51 -12.51 -6.02
C HIS A 15 -1.71 -12.03 -6.86
N PRO A 16 -2.74 -12.88 -7.10
CA PRO A 16 -3.92 -12.42 -7.83
C PRO A 16 -4.52 -11.21 -7.09
N PRO A 17 -4.98 -10.18 -7.84
CA PRO A 17 -5.51 -8.97 -7.23
C PRO A 17 -6.70 -9.35 -6.35
N SER A 18 -6.57 -9.08 -5.05
CA SER A 18 -7.63 -9.26 -4.08
C SER A 18 -8.56 -8.05 -4.11
N ALA A 19 -9.85 -8.23 -3.85
CA ALA A 19 -10.76 -7.10 -3.61
C ALA A 19 -10.25 -6.16 -2.50
N LEU A 20 -9.44 -6.69 -1.56
CA LEU A 20 -8.78 -5.91 -0.51
C LEU A 20 -7.71 -4.95 -1.04
N ASP A 21 -7.10 -5.25 -2.18
CA ASP A 21 -5.99 -4.47 -2.75
C ASP A 21 -6.48 -3.09 -3.20
N GLU A 22 -7.73 -2.97 -3.65
CA GLU A 22 -8.31 -1.67 -4.00
C GLU A 22 -8.44 -0.75 -2.79
N PHE A 23 -8.91 -1.28 -1.64
CA PHE A 23 -8.99 -0.51 -0.40
C PHE A 23 -7.61 -0.16 0.14
N LEU A 24 -6.64 -1.07 0.03
CA LEU A 24 -5.25 -0.79 0.37
C LEU A 24 -4.65 0.30 -0.53
N ARG A 25 -4.98 0.32 -1.82
CA ARG A 25 -4.55 1.35 -2.76
C ARG A 25 -5.08 2.72 -2.35
N LEU A 26 -6.37 2.82 -2.03
CA LEU A 26 -7.00 4.05 -1.54
C LEU A 26 -6.36 4.53 -0.23
N PHE A 27 -6.15 3.61 0.71
CA PHE A 27 -5.50 3.89 1.98
C PHE A 27 -4.07 4.42 1.78
N LEU A 28 -3.24 3.73 1.00
CA LEU A 28 -1.84 4.10 0.76
C LEU A 28 -1.72 5.41 -0.02
N THR A 29 -2.63 5.68 -0.96
CA THR A 29 -2.70 6.96 -1.69
C THR A 29 -3.00 8.11 -0.73
N SER A 30 -3.94 7.90 0.20
CA SER A 30 -4.28 8.88 1.24
C SER A 30 -3.13 9.12 2.23
N LEU A 31 -2.30 8.10 2.48
CA LEU A 31 -1.08 8.25 3.28
C LEU A 31 -0.01 9.01 2.51
N ALA A 32 0.14 8.75 1.21
CA ALA A 32 1.13 9.42 0.37
C ALA A 32 0.86 10.93 0.22
N SER A 33 -0.40 11.36 0.30
CA SER A 33 -0.77 12.79 0.28
C SER A 33 -0.50 13.52 1.61
N ARG A 34 -0.12 12.80 2.68
CA ARG A 34 0.09 13.36 4.03
C ARG A 34 1.60 13.50 4.32
N PRO A 35 2.20 14.67 4.09
CA PRO A 35 3.65 14.86 4.27
C PRO A 35 4.10 14.69 5.71
N ASP A 36 3.21 14.99 6.67
CA ASP A 36 3.50 14.83 8.09
C ASP A 36 3.32 13.39 8.57
N GLY A 37 2.86 12.45 7.73
CA GLY A 37 2.58 11.07 8.12
C GLY A 37 1.27 10.88 8.91
N TYR A 38 0.90 9.61 9.07
CA TYR A 38 -0.36 9.12 9.61
C TYR A 38 -0.23 8.58 11.04
N ARG A 39 -1.20 8.88 11.91
CA ARG A 39 -1.33 8.34 13.26
C ARG A 39 -2.64 7.58 13.37
N PRO A 40 -2.63 6.24 13.53
CA PRO A 40 -3.86 5.44 13.55
C PRO A 40 -4.91 5.96 14.54
N ALA A 41 -4.50 6.22 15.79
CA ALA A 41 -5.41 6.65 16.84
C ALA A 41 -5.98 8.07 16.68
N ALA A 42 -5.29 8.95 15.94
CA ALA A 42 -5.71 10.36 15.81
C ALA A 42 -6.32 10.67 14.44
N ASP A 43 -5.81 10.01 13.39
CA ASP A 43 -6.14 10.34 12.00
C ASP A 43 -7.00 9.23 11.34
N GLY A 44 -7.19 8.08 12.02
CA GLY A 44 -7.94 6.94 11.51
C GLY A 44 -9.43 7.23 11.30
N ALA A 45 -10.10 7.83 12.28
CA ALA A 45 -11.50 8.23 12.15
C ALA A 45 -11.72 9.23 11.00
N ALA A 46 -10.81 10.18 10.81
CA ALA A 46 -10.89 11.15 9.71
C ALA A 46 -10.69 10.47 8.35
N LEU A 47 -9.73 9.53 8.25
CA LEU A 47 -9.52 8.75 7.03
C LEU A 47 -10.72 7.83 6.74
N ALA A 48 -11.31 7.23 7.77
CA ALA A 48 -12.51 6.43 7.61
C ALA A 48 -13.68 7.27 7.07
N ALA A 49 -13.90 8.46 7.61
CA ALA A 49 -14.92 9.39 7.14
C ALA A 49 -14.69 9.85 5.69
N GLU A 50 -13.43 10.14 5.31
CA GLU A 50 -13.04 10.56 3.96
C GLU A 50 -13.44 9.53 2.88
N HIS A 51 -13.32 8.24 3.20
CA HIS A 51 -13.63 7.14 2.27
C HIS A 51 -15.00 6.48 2.53
N GLY A 52 -15.80 7.00 3.46
CA GLY A 52 -17.08 6.41 3.84
C GLY A 52 -16.95 5.00 4.47
N TRP A 53 -15.83 4.72 5.13
CA TRP A 53 -15.56 3.44 5.77
C TRP A 53 -15.95 3.43 7.25
N PRO A 54 -16.27 2.25 7.82
CA PRO A 54 -16.27 2.07 9.27
C PRO A 54 -14.87 2.34 9.85
N GLU A 55 -14.80 2.94 11.04
CA GLU A 55 -13.52 3.24 11.69
C GLU A 55 -12.65 1.98 11.89
N ALA A 56 -13.27 0.88 12.32
CA ALA A 56 -12.58 -0.41 12.46
C ALA A 56 -11.99 -0.93 11.13
N PHE A 57 -12.59 -0.57 9.98
CA PHE A 57 -12.07 -0.94 8.68
C PHE A 57 -10.80 -0.17 8.33
N SER A 58 -10.70 1.12 8.71
CA SER A 58 -9.46 1.90 8.56
C SER A 58 -8.30 1.31 9.36
N GLN A 59 -8.59 0.78 10.56
CA GLN A 59 -7.60 0.07 11.37
C GLN A 59 -7.18 -1.25 10.71
N ALA A 60 -8.12 -2.02 10.16
CA ALA A 60 -7.79 -3.23 9.41
C ALA A 60 -6.92 -2.95 8.16
N MET A 61 -7.17 -1.83 7.46
CA MET A 61 -6.32 -1.39 6.35
C MET A 61 -4.91 -1.05 6.82
N PHE A 62 -4.79 -0.37 7.95
CA PHE A 62 -3.50 -0.09 8.57
C PHE A 62 -2.76 -1.38 8.95
N ASP A 63 -3.41 -2.32 9.64
CA ASP A 63 -2.80 -3.58 10.07
C ASP A 63 -2.35 -4.43 8.87
N SER A 64 -3.16 -4.44 7.80
CA SER A 64 -2.83 -5.12 6.54
C SER A 64 -1.63 -4.46 5.84
N ALA A 65 -1.60 -3.14 5.73
CA ALA A 65 -0.48 -2.40 5.16
C ALA A 65 0.81 -2.60 5.97
N PHE A 66 0.69 -2.64 7.30
CA PHE A 66 1.80 -2.91 8.23
C PHE A 66 2.33 -4.33 8.05
N GLY A 67 1.45 -5.34 8.08
CA GLY A 67 1.82 -6.75 7.90
C GLY A 67 2.50 -7.02 6.56
N ARG A 68 2.10 -6.28 5.51
CA ARG A 68 2.71 -6.34 4.17
C ARG A 68 3.96 -5.45 4.02
N ARG A 69 4.37 -4.72 5.07
CA ARG A 69 5.50 -3.77 5.08
C ARG A 69 5.37 -2.66 4.03
N LEU A 70 4.15 -2.26 3.69
CA LEU A 70 3.84 -1.17 2.76
C LEU A 70 3.93 0.20 3.43
N ILE A 71 3.91 0.22 4.76
CA ILE A 71 4.13 1.40 5.58
C ILE A 71 5.28 1.18 6.55
N GLU A 72 5.90 2.27 6.99
CA GLU A 72 7.02 2.27 7.93
C GLU A 72 6.86 3.39 8.96
N PRO A 73 7.40 3.20 10.18
CA PRO A 73 7.42 4.26 11.17
C PRO A 73 8.37 5.39 10.73
N TYR A 74 7.89 6.61 10.89
CA TYR A 74 8.59 7.85 10.64
C TYR A 74 8.49 8.73 11.90
N GLN A 75 9.63 9.17 12.41
CA GLN A 75 9.71 10.01 13.60
C GLN A 75 10.20 11.40 13.21
N PRO A 76 9.29 12.35 12.93
CA PRO A 76 9.68 13.73 12.65
C PRO A 76 10.19 14.46 13.91
N ARG A 77 9.82 13.97 15.10
CA ARG A 77 10.21 14.53 16.40
C ARG A 77 10.45 13.40 17.41
N PRO A 78 11.30 13.62 18.43
CA PRO A 78 11.44 12.69 19.54
C PRO A 78 10.06 12.45 20.17
N LYS A 79 9.71 11.19 20.43
CA LYS A 79 8.44 10.75 21.05
C LYS A 79 7.18 10.84 20.17
N LEU A 80 7.28 11.22 18.89
CA LEU A 80 6.13 11.22 17.98
C LEU A 80 6.35 10.22 16.85
N VAL A 81 5.75 9.03 16.99
CA VAL A 81 5.73 8.03 15.92
C VAL A 81 4.57 8.31 14.99
N ARG A 82 4.89 8.46 13.71
CA ARG A 82 3.92 8.54 12.62
C ARG A 82 4.23 7.46 11.60
N TRP A 83 3.33 7.23 10.68
CA TRP A 83 3.46 6.21 9.66
C TRP A 83 3.44 6.86 8.30
N ARG A 84 4.36 6.45 7.43
CA ARG A 84 4.39 6.87 6.04
C ARG A 84 4.46 5.65 5.14
N ILE A 85 4.21 5.87 3.86
CA ILE A 85 4.43 4.82 2.87
C ILE A 85 5.92 4.45 2.80
N SER A 86 6.20 3.15 2.84
CA SER A 86 7.57 2.64 2.71
C SER A 86 8.03 2.71 1.25
N ARG A 87 9.31 2.43 0.98
CA ARG A 87 9.77 2.22 -0.40
C ARG A 87 8.98 1.11 -1.10
N ARG A 88 8.79 -0.03 -0.42
CA ARG A 88 8.02 -1.16 -0.95
C ARG A 88 6.56 -0.80 -1.19
N GLY A 89 5.95 0.02 -0.33
CA GLY A 89 4.59 0.51 -0.53
C GLY A 89 4.44 1.36 -1.80
N ARG A 90 5.43 2.20 -2.09
CA ARG A 90 5.45 3.01 -3.33
C ARG A 90 5.61 2.15 -4.57
N GLU A 91 6.51 1.16 -4.53
CA GLU A 91 6.70 0.19 -5.61
C GLU A 91 5.39 -0.60 -5.85
N TRP A 92 4.76 -1.09 -4.77
CA TRP A 92 3.48 -1.80 -4.85
C TRP A 92 2.35 -0.93 -5.43
N LEU A 93 2.27 0.36 -5.07
CA LEU A 93 1.30 1.29 -5.65
C LEU A 93 1.52 1.52 -7.15
N ALA A 94 2.79 1.62 -7.59
CA ALA A 94 3.13 1.77 -8.99
C ALA A 94 2.76 0.51 -9.80
N ASP A 95 3.00 -0.68 -9.25
CA ASP A 95 2.63 -1.95 -9.87
C ASP A 95 1.11 -2.11 -9.96
N ALA A 96 0.38 -1.77 -8.88
CA ALA A 96 -1.08 -1.81 -8.85
C ALA A 96 -1.74 -0.82 -9.81
N THR A 97 -1.08 0.30 -10.12
CA THR A 97 -1.53 1.27 -11.13
C THR A 97 -1.29 0.78 -12.55
N THR A 98 -0.27 -0.04 -12.76
CA THR A 98 0.07 -0.61 -14.08
C THR A 98 -0.79 -1.83 -14.42
N ALA A 99 -1.33 -2.51 -13.41
CA ALA A 99 -2.29 -3.59 -13.56
C ALA A 99 -3.70 -3.06 -13.92
N GLU A 100 -3.82 -2.35 -15.03
CA GLU A 100 -5.12 -2.09 -15.67
C GLU A 100 -5.74 -3.46 -16.04
N PRO A 101 -7.02 -3.73 -15.70
CA PRO A 101 -7.68 -4.94 -16.19
C PRO A 101 -7.72 -4.87 -17.73
N PRO A 102 -7.40 -5.96 -18.46
CA PRO A 102 -7.73 -6.01 -19.88
C PRO A 102 -9.23 -5.84 -19.96
N VAL A 103 -9.67 -4.71 -20.51
CA VAL A 103 -11.05 -4.48 -20.91
C VAL A 103 -11.40 -5.64 -21.82
N ALA A 104 -12.15 -6.60 -21.27
CA ALA A 104 -12.72 -7.68 -22.05
C ALA A 104 -13.66 -6.99 -23.05
N GLN A 105 -13.17 -6.83 -24.28
CA GLN A 105 -13.95 -6.37 -25.40
C GLN A 105 -15.18 -7.29 -25.46
N SER A 106 -16.36 -6.71 -25.21
CA SER A 106 -17.61 -7.40 -25.42
C SER A 106 -17.72 -7.70 -26.91
N THR A 107 -17.40 -8.93 -27.29
CA THR A 107 -17.65 -9.42 -28.65
C THR A 107 -19.17 -9.52 -28.83
N THR A 108 -19.65 -8.75 -29.80
CA THR A 108 -21.02 -8.79 -30.35
C THR A 108 -21.26 -10.08 -31.11
#